data_AF-H9F647-F1
#
_entry.id   AF-H9F647-F1
#
_cell.length_a   1.000
_cell.length_b   1.000
_cell.length_c   1.000
_cell.angle_alpha   90.00
_cell.angle_beta   90.00
_cell.angle_gamma   90.00
#
_symmetry.space_group_name_H-M   'P 1'
#
loop_
_entity.id
_entity.type
_entity.pdbx_description
1 polymer ?
#
loop_
_entity_poly.entity_id
_entity_poly.type
_entity_poly.pdbx_seq_one_letter_code
_entity_poly.pdbx_strand_id
1 'polypeptide(L)'
;CRSRAITQGRRVMVMRRHCHPPDLGGLEALRQREHFPNLAQWDSPEPLRPLEFLRTSLGGRFLVHESFLYRKEKAAGEKVYWMCRDQARLGCRSRAITQGHRVMVMRSHCHQPDLAGLEALRRKERLPSTAQQEDPEKIQVQLCFKTCPPESQPMYGDIKDVRLDGESQ
;
A
#
# COMPACT_ATOMS: atom_id res chain seq x y z
N CYS A 1 -44.14 -8.08 -15.08
CA CYS A 1 -44.88 -6.84 -15.39
C CYS A 1 -45.08 -6.75 -16.91
N ARG A 2 -46.22 -6.24 -17.43
CA ARG A 2 -46.45 -6.01 -18.88
C ARG A 2 -46.81 -4.54 -19.14
N SER A 3 -46.00 -3.62 -18.60
CA SER A 3 -46.12 -2.18 -18.87
C SER A 3 -45.78 -1.87 -20.33
N ARG A 4 -46.23 -0.71 -20.82
CA ARG A 4 -45.96 -0.25 -22.18
C ARG A 4 -45.80 1.26 -22.17
N ALA A 5 -44.74 1.75 -22.80
CA ALA A 5 -44.51 3.16 -23.06
C ALA A 5 -44.13 3.34 -24.53
N ILE A 6 -44.36 4.54 -25.07
CA ILE A 6 -43.89 4.95 -26.39
C ILE A 6 -43.09 6.24 -26.28
N THR A 7 -42.07 6.36 -27.12
CA THR A 7 -41.24 7.56 -27.28
C THR A 7 -41.63 8.28 -28.57
N GLN A 8 -41.85 9.59 -28.49
CA GLN A 8 -42.06 10.47 -29.64
C GLN A 8 -41.17 11.71 -29.46
N GLY A 9 -40.06 11.75 -30.19
CA GLY A 9 -38.98 12.72 -29.95
C GLY A 9 -38.48 12.62 -28.50
N ARG A 10 -38.40 13.77 -27.81
CA ARG A 10 -38.03 13.85 -26.38
C ARG A 10 -39.17 13.51 -25.41
N ARG A 11 -40.39 13.23 -25.89
CA ARG A 11 -41.58 13.01 -25.04
C ARG A 11 -41.83 11.51 -24.87
N VAL A 12 -42.04 11.08 -23.62
CA VAL A 12 -42.38 9.70 -23.26
C VAL A 12 -43.84 9.65 -22.82
N MET A 13 -44.62 8.72 -23.39
CA MET A 13 -46.01 8.49 -23.01
C MET A 13 -46.18 7.06 -22.48
N VAL A 14 -46.64 6.93 -21.23
CA VAL A 14 -46.84 5.64 -20.55
C VAL A 14 -48.27 5.15 -20.80
N MET A 15 -48.40 4.17 -21.71
CA MET A 15 -49.69 3.58 -22.09
C MET A 15 -50.22 2.57 -21.06
N ARG A 16 -49.33 1.90 -20.33
CA ARG A 16 -49.70 1.02 -19.22
C ARG A 16 -48.68 1.14 -18.09
N ARG A 17 -49.15 1.52 -16.89
CA ARG A 17 -48.33 1.67 -15.69
C ARG A 17 -47.76 0.33 -15.21
N HIS A 18 -46.72 0.42 -14.38
CA HIS A 18 -46.14 -0.74 -13.69
C HIS A 18 -46.98 -1.11 -12.47
N CYS A 19 -47.07 -2.41 -12.15
CA CYS A 19 -47.76 -2.91 -10.96
C CYS A 19 -46.83 -3.07 -9.74
N HIS A 20 -45.75 -2.30 -9.69
CA HIS A 20 -44.71 -2.34 -8.66
C HIS A 20 -44.06 -0.96 -8.54
N PRO A 21 -43.49 -0.60 -7.38
CA PRO A 21 -42.67 0.60 -7.26
C PRO A 21 -41.47 0.55 -8.24
N PRO A 22 -40.93 1.71 -8.66
CA PRO A 22 -39.71 1.75 -9.44
C PRO A 22 -38.54 1.20 -8.61
N ASP A 23 -37.68 0.39 -9.23
CA ASP A 23 -36.43 -0.04 -8.62
C ASP A 23 -35.43 1.13 -8.59
N LEU A 24 -35.48 1.90 -7.51
CA LEU A 24 -34.58 3.04 -7.28
C LEU A 24 -33.12 2.58 -7.19
N GLY A 25 -32.85 1.36 -6.70
CA GLY A 25 -31.49 0.83 -6.58
C GLY A 25 -30.89 0.51 -7.95
N GLY A 26 -31.65 -0.17 -8.82
CA GLY A 26 -31.26 -0.41 -10.21
C GLY A 26 -31.11 0.85 -11.03
N LEU A 27 -32.03 1.82 -10.88
CA LEU A 27 -31.95 3.12 -11.56
C LEU A 27 -30.73 3.94 -11.13
N GLU A 28 -30.43 3.98 -9.82
CA GLU A 28 -29.25 4.68 -9.30
C GLU A 28 -27.96 3.97 -9.74
N ALA A 29 -27.95 2.63 -9.80
CA ALA A 29 -26.83 1.85 -10.34
C ALA A 29 -26.62 2.00 -11.86
N LEU A 30 -27.62 2.48 -12.61
CA LEU A 30 -27.45 2.92 -14.01
C LEU A 30 -26.91 4.35 -14.05
N ARG A 31 -27.48 5.29 -13.28
CA ARG A 31 -26.99 6.67 -13.16
C ARG A 31 -25.51 6.73 -12.79
N GLN A 32 -25.07 5.89 -11.85
CA GLN A 32 -23.66 5.79 -11.45
C GLN A 32 -22.72 5.29 -12.57
N ARG A 33 -23.23 4.62 -13.62
CA ARG A 33 -22.43 4.22 -14.79
C ARG A 33 -22.34 5.36 -15.80
N GLU A 34 -23.45 6.05 -16.05
CA GLU A 34 -23.50 7.23 -16.93
C GLU A 34 -22.72 8.43 -16.36
N HIS A 35 -22.59 8.53 -15.04
CA HIS A 35 -21.80 9.58 -14.38
C HIS A 35 -20.29 9.33 -14.38
N PHE A 36 -19.79 8.25 -15.02
CA PHE A 36 -18.36 8.15 -15.32
C PHE A 36 -18.00 9.23 -16.34
N PRO A 37 -17.12 10.21 -16.00
CA PRO A 37 -16.75 11.23 -16.97
C PRO A 37 -16.03 10.55 -18.14
N ASN A 38 -16.46 10.88 -19.36
CA ASN A 38 -15.86 10.32 -20.56
C ASN A 38 -14.34 10.56 -20.55
N LEU A 39 -13.53 9.49 -20.68
CA LEU A 39 -12.07 9.60 -20.61
C LEU A 39 -11.44 10.40 -21.77
N ALA A 40 -12.22 10.87 -22.74
CA ALA A 40 -11.77 11.75 -23.81
C ALA A 40 -11.89 13.26 -23.50
N GLN A 41 -12.65 13.70 -22.49
CA GLN A 41 -12.94 15.14 -22.29
C GLN A 41 -11.94 15.89 -21.37
N TRP A 42 -10.80 15.30 -21.04
CA TRP A 42 -9.87 15.81 -20.02
C TRP A 42 -8.93 16.92 -20.55
N ASP A 43 -9.48 17.94 -21.21
CA ASP A 43 -8.77 19.17 -21.59
C ASP A 43 -9.17 20.32 -20.66
N SER A 44 -8.66 20.28 -19.43
CA SER A 44 -8.75 21.40 -18.49
C SER A 44 -7.34 21.95 -18.19
N PRO A 45 -7.11 23.27 -18.35
CA PRO A 45 -5.80 23.91 -18.19
C PRO A 45 -5.45 24.28 -16.73
N GLU A 46 -6.11 23.69 -15.73
CA GLU A 46 -5.76 23.95 -14.32
C GLU A 46 -4.32 23.52 -13.99
N PRO A 47 -3.63 24.24 -13.07
CA PRO A 47 -2.30 23.87 -12.61
C PRO A 47 -2.27 22.45 -12.05
N LEU A 48 -1.61 21.53 -12.77
CA LEU A 48 -1.52 20.12 -12.41
C LEU A 48 -0.69 19.93 -11.13
N ARG A 49 -1.35 20.01 -9.97
CA ARG A 49 -0.73 19.64 -8.68
C ARG A 49 -0.14 18.23 -8.79
N PRO A 50 1.12 18.02 -8.37
CA PRO A 50 1.71 16.68 -8.37
C PRO A 50 0.87 15.68 -7.58
N LEU A 51 0.78 14.46 -8.10
CA LEU A 51 0.15 13.35 -7.39
C LEU A 51 0.96 12.98 -6.15
N GLU A 52 0.29 12.90 -5.00
CA GLU A 52 0.92 12.45 -3.75
C GLU A 52 0.97 10.92 -3.71
N PHE A 53 2.18 10.39 -3.47
CA PHE A 53 2.42 8.96 -3.28
C PHE A 53 3.24 8.74 -2.02
N LEU A 54 2.93 7.68 -1.26
CA LEU A 54 3.71 7.26 -0.10
C LEU A 54 4.25 5.84 -0.31
N ARG A 55 5.50 5.56 0.08
CA ARG A 55 6.07 4.20 0.04
C ARG A 55 5.30 3.22 0.95
N THR A 56 5.11 1.98 0.48
CA THR A 56 4.65 0.87 1.34
C THR A 56 5.84 0.15 1.98
N SER A 57 5.59 -0.62 3.03
CA SER A 57 6.60 -1.47 3.67
C SER A 57 7.17 -2.57 2.76
N LEU A 58 6.48 -2.90 1.66
CA LEU A 58 6.86 -3.94 0.71
C LEU A 58 7.40 -3.36 -0.62
N GLY A 59 7.97 -2.15 -0.58
CA GLY A 59 8.58 -1.49 -1.75
C GLY A 59 7.60 -0.94 -2.80
N GLY A 60 6.29 -1.10 -2.59
CA GLY A 60 5.26 -0.51 -3.44
C GLY A 60 5.00 0.98 -3.13
N ARG A 61 3.98 1.55 -3.76
CA ARG A 61 3.47 2.90 -3.42
C ARG A 61 1.96 2.87 -3.18
N PHE A 62 1.51 3.65 -2.21
CA PHE A 62 0.12 4.09 -2.12
C PHE A 62 -0.06 5.35 -2.96
N LEU A 63 -1.19 5.47 -3.66
CA LEU A 63 -1.72 6.76 -4.09
C LEU A 63 -2.46 7.39 -2.91
N VAL A 64 -2.19 8.67 -2.64
CA VAL A 64 -2.98 9.48 -1.70
C VAL A 64 -3.91 10.38 -2.51
N HIS A 65 -5.21 10.31 -2.22
CA HIS A 65 -6.20 11.19 -2.83
C HIS A 65 -7.40 11.37 -1.88
N GLU A 66 -7.84 12.61 -1.67
CA GLU A 66 -8.91 12.96 -0.71
C GLU A 66 -8.69 12.40 0.71
N SER A 67 -7.43 12.34 1.15
CA SER A 67 -7.00 11.70 2.40
C SER A 67 -7.25 10.18 2.50
N PHE A 68 -7.63 9.52 1.41
CA PHE A 68 -7.69 8.07 1.30
C PHE A 68 -6.42 7.49 0.69
N LEU A 69 -6.10 6.24 1.08
CA LEU A 69 -4.96 5.48 0.58
C LEU A 69 -5.43 4.39 -0.38
N TYR A 70 -4.84 4.34 -1.57
CA TYR A 70 -5.13 3.31 -2.57
C TYR A 70 -3.88 2.50 -2.92
N ARG A 71 -4.05 1.18 -3.08
CA ARG A 71 -3.05 0.25 -3.62
C ARG A 71 -3.18 0.17 -5.15
N LYS A 72 -2.07 0.00 -5.86
CA LYS A 72 -2.07 -0.27 -7.31
C LYS A 72 -2.73 -1.64 -7.58
N GLU A 73 -3.77 -1.65 -8.41
CA GLU A 73 -4.46 -2.87 -8.88
C GLU A 73 -3.81 -3.37 -10.17
N LYS A 74 -3.65 -2.49 -11.18
CA LYS A 74 -3.00 -2.80 -12.47
C LYS A 74 -2.56 -1.52 -13.20
N ALA A 75 -1.73 -1.66 -14.23
CA ALA A 75 -1.44 -0.59 -15.19
C ALA A 75 -1.78 -1.06 -16.62
N ALA A 76 -2.29 -0.15 -17.45
CA ALA A 76 -2.63 -0.40 -18.84
C ALA A 76 -2.37 0.86 -19.67
N GLY A 77 -1.29 0.86 -20.45
CA GLY A 77 -0.76 2.06 -21.08
C GLY A 77 -0.45 3.14 -20.04
N GLU A 78 -0.87 4.37 -20.31
CA GLU A 78 -0.71 5.52 -19.41
C GLU A 78 -1.59 5.49 -18.15
N LYS A 79 -2.54 4.54 -18.07
CA LYS A 79 -3.55 4.49 -17.01
C LYS A 79 -3.15 3.50 -15.93
N VAL A 80 -3.08 3.97 -14.68
CA VAL A 80 -2.91 3.10 -13.51
C VAL A 80 -4.23 3.03 -12.76
N TYR A 81 -4.69 1.80 -12.51
CA TYR A 81 -5.90 1.50 -11.75
C TYR A 81 -5.52 1.23 -10.30
N TRP A 82 -6.31 1.79 -9.40
CA TRP A 82 -6.08 1.77 -7.96
C TRP A 82 -7.32 1.30 -7.22
N MET A 83 -7.11 0.61 -6.10
CA MET A 83 -8.16 0.09 -5.22
C MET A 83 -7.91 0.55 -3.79
N CYS A 84 -8.96 0.81 -3.00
CA CYS A 84 -8.78 1.25 -1.61
C CYS A 84 -7.94 0.25 -0.79
N ARG A 85 -7.00 0.78 0.02
CA ARG A 85 -6.17 0.01 0.97
C ARG A 85 -7.02 -0.91 1.85
N ASP A 86 -8.19 -0.42 2.26
CA ASP A 86 -9.07 -1.06 3.23
C ASP A 86 -10.12 -1.98 2.61
N GLN A 87 -9.93 -2.45 1.37
CA GLN A 87 -10.78 -3.48 0.76
C GLN A 87 -10.87 -4.74 1.63
N ALA A 88 -9.74 -5.28 2.08
CA ALA A 88 -9.71 -6.50 2.90
C ALA A 88 -10.16 -6.26 4.35
N ARG A 89 -10.05 -5.02 4.85
CA ARG A 89 -10.33 -4.66 6.25
C ARG A 89 -11.77 -4.22 6.49
N LEU A 90 -12.35 -3.50 5.54
CA LEU A 90 -13.66 -2.85 5.64
C LEU A 90 -14.61 -3.21 4.48
N GLY A 91 -14.24 -4.15 3.61
CA GLY A 91 -15.01 -4.48 2.41
C GLY A 91 -15.05 -3.35 1.37
N CYS A 92 -14.18 -2.34 1.48
CA CYS A 92 -14.27 -1.13 0.66
C CYS A 92 -14.01 -1.44 -0.82
N ARG A 93 -14.97 -1.07 -1.68
CA ARG A 93 -14.90 -1.29 -3.14
C ARG A 93 -14.54 -0.02 -3.93
N SER A 94 -14.12 1.04 -3.26
CA SER A 94 -13.65 2.26 -3.92
C SER A 94 -12.46 1.96 -4.83
N ARG A 95 -12.48 2.57 -6.01
CA ARG A 95 -11.43 2.50 -7.02
C ARG A 95 -11.15 3.89 -7.57
N ALA A 96 -9.92 4.11 -8.02
CA ALA A 96 -9.51 5.30 -8.73
C ALA A 96 -8.65 4.95 -9.95
N ILE A 97 -8.56 5.86 -10.92
CA ILE A 97 -7.65 5.78 -12.06
C ILE A 97 -6.75 7.01 -12.03
N THR A 98 -5.46 6.84 -12.29
CA THR A 98 -4.56 7.95 -12.58
C THR A 98 -4.09 7.90 -14.03
N GLN A 99 -4.01 9.06 -14.67
CA GLN A 99 -3.39 9.26 -15.99
C GLN A 99 -2.65 10.60 -15.96
N GLY A 100 -1.35 10.59 -16.29
CA GLY A 100 -0.47 11.74 -16.05
C GLY A 100 -0.53 12.19 -14.57
N HIS A 101 -0.85 13.46 -14.33
CA HIS A 101 -0.97 14.04 -12.98
C HIS A 101 -2.42 14.07 -12.45
N ARG A 102 -3.40 13.48 -13.16
CA ARG A 102 -4.81 13.54 -12.78
C ARG A 102 -5.29 12.26 -12.09
N VAL A 103 -6.24 12.38 -11.16
CA VAL A 103 -6.96 11.27 -10.51
C VAL A 103 -8.44 11.34 -10.90
N MET A 104 -9.06 10.19 -11.13
CA MET A 104 -10.50 10.02 -11.25
C MET A 104 -10.98 8.96 -10.27
N VAL A 105 -11.87 9.30 -9.34
CA VAL A 105 -12.50 8.33 -8.43
C VAL A 105 -13.67 7.65 -9.16
N MET A 106 -13.61 6.33 -9.28
CA MET A 106 -14.63 5.49 -9.95
C MET A 106 -15.81 5.13 -9.03
N ARG A 107 -15.57 5.09 -7.72
CA ARG A 107 -16.57 4.74 -6.70
C ARG A 107 -16.15 5.35 -5.36
N SER A 108 -17.11 5.93 -4.65
CA SER A 108 -16.93 6.45 -3.29
C SER A 108 -16.50 5.38 -2.28
N HIS A 109 -15.91 5.82 -1.18
CA HIS A 109 -15.61 4.98 -0.01
C HIS A 109 -16.86 4.75 0.83
N CYS A 110 -16.89 3.62 1.54
CA CYS A 110 -17.94 3.29 2.53
C CYS A 110 -17.46 3.50 3.98
N HIS A 111 -16.41 4.31 4.16
CA HIS A 111 -15.78 4.58 5.45
C HIS A 111 -15.15 5.98 5.44
N GLN A 112 -14.86 6.52 6.63
CA GLN A 112 -14.11 7.75 6.80
C GLN A 112 -12.62 7.55 6.49
N PRO A 113 -11.87 8.61 6.13
CA PRO A 113 -10.43 8.52 5.91
C PRO A 113 -9.68 8.33 7.25
N ASP A 114 -8.65 7.48 7.20
CA ASP A 114 -7.74 7.21 8.32
C ASP A 114 -6.64 8.29 8.36
N LEU A 115 -7.00 9.47 8.88
CA LEU A 115 -6.11 10.64 8.92
C LEU A 115 -4.83 10.37 9.73
N ALA A 116 -4.97 9.75 10.91
CA ALA A 116 -3.84 9.40 11.76
C ALA A 116 -2.89 8.39 11.10
N GLY A 117 -3.41 7.35 10.45
CA GLY A 117 -2.61 6.39 9.70
C GLY A 117 -1.93 6.99 8.46
N LEU A 118 -2.60 7.93 7.77
CA LEU A 118 -2.02 8.69 6.67
C LEU A 118 -0.85 9.57 7.13
N GLU A 119 -1.03 10.31 8.23
CA GLU A 119 0.01 11.16 8.82
C GLU A 119 1.19 10.35 9.36
N ALA A 120 0.95 9.18 9.96
CA ALA A 120 1.99 8.27 10.39
C ALA A 120 2.86 7.78 9.21
N LEU A 121 2.25 7.47 8.06
CA LEU A 121 2.97 7.11 6.83
C LEU A 121 3.79 8.29 6.29
N ARG A 122 3.21 9.49 6.21
CA ARG A 122 3.92 10.74 5.83
C ARG A 122 5.11 11.02 6.74
N ARG A 123 4.95 10.84 8.07
CA ARG A 123 6.06 10.98 9.03
C ARG A 123 7.15 9.95 8.77
N LYS A 124 6.79 8.68 8.51
CA LYS A 124 7.75 7.61 8.22
C LYS A 124 8.56 7.88 6.95
N GLU A 125 7.96 8.46 5.91
CA GLU A 125 8.66 8.78 4.66
C GLU A 125 9.58 10.01 4.77
N ARG A 126 9.28 10.95 5.67
CA ARG A 126 10.17 12.09 5.98
C ARG A 126 11.40 11.72 6.82
N LEU A 127 11.39 10.58 7.49
CA LEU A 127 12.56 10.10 8.22
C LEU A 127 13.57 9.54 7.21
N PRO A 128 14.87 9.89 7.30
CA PRO A 128 15.89 9.35 6.41
C PRO A 128 15.87 7.82 6.43
N SER A 129 15.83 7.21 5.25
CA SER A 129 16.10 5.78 5.10
C SER A 129 17.57 5.55 5.47
N THR A 130 17.83 5.02 6.67
CA THR A 130 19.17 4.60 7.11
C THR A 130 19.59 3.28 6.44
N ALA A 131 19.50 3.26 5.12
CA ALA A 131 19.88 2.19 4.21
C ALA A 131 20.15 2.83 2.85
N GLN A 132 21.28 2.49 2.23
CA GLN A 132 21.95 3.16 1.10
C GLN A 132 22.80 4.39 1.46
N GLN A 133 23.76 4.20 2.37
CA GLN A 133 25.15 4.51 2.00
C GLN A 133 25.79 3.20 1.54
N GLU A 134 25.93 3.05 0.21
CA GLU A 134 26.97 2.17 -0.35
C GLU A 134 28.17 3.09 -0.59
N ASP A 135 29.12 3.05 0.35
CA ASP A 135 30.39 3.77 0.27
C ASP A 135 31.50 2.70 0.21
N PRO A 136 32.38 2.71 -0.81
CA PRO A 136 33.31 1.62 -1.04
C PRO A 136 34.51 1.67 -0.08
N GLU A 137 34.84 0.50 0.47
CA GLU A 137 36.15 0.16 1.03
C GLU A 137 36.63 0.89 2.32
N LYS A 138 36.38 0.19 3.45
CA LYS A 138 37.44 -0.23 4.41
C LYS A 138 38.00 0.82 5.40
N ILE A 139 37.40 0.89 6.61
CA ILE A 139 38.16 1.05 7.88
C ILE A 139 37.75 -0.03 8.92
N GLN A 140 38.44 -1.15 8.81
CA GLN A 140 39.05 -1.93 9.91
C GLN A 140 38.50 -1.79 11.35
N VAL A 141 37.43 -2.53 11.67
CA VAL A 141 37.09 -2.88 13.07
C VAL A 141 37.90 -4.09 13.56
N GLN A 142 39.12 -3.87 14.07
CA GLN A 142 39.72 -4.73 15.13
C GLN A 142 40.99 -4.08 15.73
N LEU A 143 40.87 -3.06 16.58
CA LEU A 143 41.97 -2.64 17.47
C LEU A 143 41.48 -2.14 18.83
N CYS A 144 40.84 -3.05 19.59
CA CYS A 144 40.41 -2.80 20.97
C CYS A 144 40.91 -3.85 21.99
N PHE A 145 41.62 -4.90 21.55
CA PHE A 145 42.28 -5.84 22.46
C PHE A 145 43.64 -5.27 22.89
N LYS A 146 43.61 -4.46 23.95
CA LYS A 146 44.81 -3.99 24.63
C LYS A 146 45.53 -5.16 25.30
N THR A 147 46.72 -5.47 24.76
CA THR A 147 47.96 -5.76 25.51
C THR A 147 47.84 -6.59 26.81
N CYS A 148 48.15 -7.88 26.70
CA CYS A 148 48.83 -8.63 27.76
C CYS A 148 50.20 -9.09 27.22
N PRO A 149 51.33 -8.79 27.89
CA PRO A 149 52.63 -9.35 27.52
C PRO A 149 52.72 -10.86 27.82
N PRO A 150 53.64 -11.61 27.18
CA PRO A 150 53.87 -13.03 27.42
C PRO A 150 54.83 -13.28 28.61
N GLU A 151 55.18 -14.56 28.81
CA GLU A 151 56.15 -15.10 29.79
C GLU A 151 55.60 -15.29 31.24
N SER A 152 55.95 -16.36 31.98
CA SER A 152 56.67 -17.60 31.66
C SER A 152 56.42 -18.72 32.70
N GLN A 153 56.56 -19.98 32.24
CA GLN A 153 56.82 -21.24 32.98
C GLN A 153 55.84 -21.78 34.08
N PRO A 154 55.67 -23.12 34.18
CA PRO A 154 54.87 -23.77 35.22
C PRO A 154 55.71 -24.18 36.44
N MET A 155 55.18 -23.99 37.66
CA MET A 155 55.80 -24.51 38.88
C MET A 155 54.78 -25.11 39.86
N TYR A 156 54.89 -26.44 39.98
CA TYR A 156 54.78 -27.27 41.19
C TYR A 156 53.51 -27.26 42.08
N GLY A 157 52.93 -28.46 42.22
CA GLY A 157 52.08 -28.86 43.34
C GLY A 157 52.43 -30.30 43.75
N ASP A 158 52.56 -30.53 45.06
CA ASP A 158 53.15 -31.72 45.70
C ASP A 158 52.23 -32.14 46.87
N ILE A 159 52.22 -33.34 47.47
CA ILE A 159 53.23 -34.40 47.61
C ILE A 159 52.52 -35.77 47.81
N LYS A 160 53.23 -36.88 47.57
CA LYS A 160 53.10 -38.25 48.20
C LYS A 160 52.45 -39.39 47.41
N ASP A 161 53.32 -40.13 46.73
CA ASP A 161 53.60 -41.57 46.87
C ASP A 161 52.53 -42.48 47.54
N VAL A 162 52.02 -43.45 46.78
CA VAL A 162 51.97 -44.86 47.20
C VAL A 162 52.03 -45.78 45.97
N ARG A 163 52.53 -47.00 46.18
CA ARG A 163 53.11 -47.90 45.16
C ARG A 163 52.25 -49.16 44.93
N LEU A 164 52.55 -49.86 43.82
CA LEU A 164 52.39 -51.30 43.51
C LEU A 164 51.26 -51.69 42.53
N ASP A 165 51.71 -52.10 41.33
CA ASP A 165 51.51 -53.40 40.66
C ASP A 165 50.11 -54.07 40.62
N GLY A 166 49.75 -54.56 39.43
CA GLY A 166 48.63 -55.49 39.24
C GLY A 166 48.24 -55.71 37.78
N GLU A 167 48.71 -56.82 37.19
CA GLU A 167 48.30 -57.30 35.87
C GLU A 167 46.80 -57.66 35.84
N SER A 168 46.16 -57.54 34.66
CA SER A 168 44.94 -58.28 34.34
C SER A 168 45.14 -59.05 33.04
N GLN A 169 44.90 -60.36 33.09
CA GLN A 169 44.36 -61.09 31.93
C GLN A 169 42.86 -60.81 31.81
#